data_AF-A0A2G9Z5S5-F1
#
_entry.id   AF-A0A2G9Z5S5-F1
#
_cell.length_a   1.000
_cell.length_b   1.000
_cell.length_c   1.000
_cell.angle_alpha   90.00
_cell.angle_beta   90.00
_cell.angle_gamma   90.00
#
_symmetry.space_group_name_H-M   'P 1'
#
loop_
_entity.id
_entity.type
_entity.pdbx_description
1 polymer ?
#
loop_
_entity_poly.entity_id
_entity_poly.type
_entity_poly.pdbx_seq_one_letter_code
_entity_poly.pdbx_strand_id
1 'polypeptide(L)'
;MKILIKIKERKISIILLQNKKEVDFLDIVEEHSLSEKLLPEIDWILRKNKLKSDDIEKATVNSDQEDNFTTTRIAKSVANAWNWNRKK
;
A
#
# COMPACT_ATOMS: atom_id res chain seq x y z
N MET A 1 7.68 4.31 -10.24
CA MET A 1 6.98 4.82 -9.02
C MET A 1 6.95 3.78 -7.92
N LYS A 2 6.68 4.15 -6.67
CA LYS A 2 6.66 3.22 -5.52
C LYS A 2 5.41 3.43 -4.67
N ILE A 3 4.90 2.37 -4.07
CA ILE A 3 3.82 2.43 -3.08
C ILE A 3 4.43 2.20 -1.69
N LEU A 4 4.04 3.03 -0.73
CA LEU A 4 4.34 2.88 0.68
C LEU A 4 3.03 2.72 1.45
N ILE A 5 2.82 1.55 2.05
CA ILE A 5 1.70 1.30 2.95
C ILE A 5 2.21 1.60 4.36
N LYS A 6 1.72 2.69 4.96
CA LYS A 6 2.08 3.10 6.31
C LYS A 6 0.97 2.71 7.28
N ILE A 7 1.32 2.06 8.39
CA ILE A 7 0.38 1.67 9.43
C ILE A 7 0.81 2.35 10.72
N LYS A 8 -0.03 3.25 11.25
CA LYS A 8 0.25 4.01 12.47
C LYS A 8 -1.03 4.22 13.27
N GLU A 9 -1.02 3.89 14.56
CA GLU A 9 -2.14 4.16 15.49
C GLU A 9 -3.52 3.72 14.95
N ARG A 10 -3.61 2.53 14.32
CA ARG A 10 -4.83 1.99 13.66
C ARG A 10 -5.34 2.77 12.45
N LYS A 11 -4.48 3.58 11.85
CA LYS A 11 -4.71 4.22 10.55
C LYS A 11 -3.74 3.65 9.54
N ILE A 12 -4.26 3.44 8.34
CA ILE A 12 -3.50 2.84 7.26
C ILE A 12 -3.48 3.82 6.12
N SER A 13 -2.30 4.32 5.79
CA SER A 13 -2.11 5.28 4.71
C SER A 13 -1.44 4.58 3.54
N ILE A 14 -2.05 4.63 2.36
CA ILE A 14 -1.43 4.24 1.10
C ILE A 14 -0.81 5.50 0.51
N ILE A 15 0.52 5.54 0.43
CA ILE A 15 1.28 6.70 -0.03
C ILE A 15 1.94 6.35 -1.36
N LEU A 16 1.75 7.19 -2.36
CA LEU A 16 2.32 7.06 -3.68
C LEU A 16 3.59 7.93 -3.77
N LEU A 17 4.72 7.30 -4.07
CA LEU A 17 6.03 7.93 -4.12
C LEU A 17 6.60 7.95 -5.54
N GLN A 18 7.06 9.10 -5.99
CA GLN A 18 7.86 9.28 -7.21
C GLN A 18 9.19 9.93 -6.84
N ASN A 19 10.31 9.27 -7.15
CA ASN A 19 11.65 9.77 -6.82
C ASN A 19 11.82 10.19 -5.34
N LYS A 20 11.25 9.41 -4.41
CA LYS A 20 11.21 9.66 -2.96
C LYS A 20 10.36 10.86 -2.51
N LYS A 21 9.66 11.52 -3.43
CA LYS A 21 8.64 12.53 -3.10
C LYS A 21 7.26 11.90 -3.07
N GLU A 22 6.46 12.33 -2.11
CA GLU A 22 5.04 12.01 -2.04
C GLU A 22 4.30 12.74 -3.17
N VAL A 23 3.54 11.96 -3.95
CA VAL A 23 2.73 12.46 -5.08
C VAL A 23 1.27 12.49 -4.72
N ASP A 24 0.80 11.46 -3.99
CA ASP A 24 -0.56 11.36 -3.52
C ASP A 24 -0.60 10.40 -2.32
N PHE A 25 -1.66 10.48 -1.53
CA PHE A 25 -1.90 9.54 -0.45
C PHE A 25 -3.39 9.31 -0.25
N LEU A 26 -3.72 8.20 0.40
CA LEU A 26 -5.07 7.86 0.82
C LEU A 26 -5.04 7.21 2.20
N ASP A 27 -5.91 7.66 3.09
CA ASP A 27 -6.08 7.09 4.41
C ASP A 27 -7.29 6.14 4.44
N ILE A 28 -7.05 4.92 4.90
CA ILE A 28 -8.04 3.91 5.22
C ILE A 28 -8.25 3.94 6.72
N VAL A 29 -9.48 4.25 7.14
CA VAL A 29 -9.91 4.08 8.53
C VAL A 29 -10.17 2.58 8.74
N GLU A 30 -9.41 2.00 9.67
CA GLU A 30 -9.37 0.56 9.91
C GLU A 30 -10.68 0.08 10.55
N GLU A 31 -11.58 -0.45 9.71
CA GLU A 31 -12.84 -1.04 10.14
C GLU A 31 -12.87 -2.50 9.67
N HIS A 32 -12.17 -3.39 10.38
CA HIS A 32 -12.11 -4.87 10.26
C HIS A 32 -11.97 -5.55 8.88
N SER A 33 -11.91 -4.81 7.77
CA SER A 33 -11.96 -5.30 6.38
C SER A 33 -10.75 -4.84 5.56
N LEU A 34 -9.57 -4.73 6.17
CA LEU A 34 -8.38 -4.25 5.47
C LEU A 34 -8.07 -5.08 4.22
N SER A 35 -8.14 -6.41 4.32
CA SER A 35 -7.89 -7.30 3.19
C SER A 35 -8.80 -7.03 1.99
N GLU A 36 -10.02 -6.56 2.24
CA GLU A 36 -11.01 -6.28 1.21
C GLU A 36 -10.83 -4.87 0.63
N LYS A 37 -10.44 -3.89 1.46
CA LYS A 37 -10.30 -2.49 1.03
C LYS A 37 -8.92 -2.18 0.43
N LEU A 38 -7.84 -2.82 0.89
CA LEU A 38 -6.48 -2.40 0.52
C LEU A 38 -6.24 -2.42 -1.00
N LEU A 39 -6.64 -3.50 -1.68
CA LEU A 39 -6.45 -3.61 -3.14
C LEU A 39 -7.33 -2.63 -3.94
N PRO A 40 -8.65 -2.52 -3.68
CA PRO A 40 -9.49 -1.50 -4.31
C PRO A 40 -8.97 -0.07 -4.11
N GLU A 41 -8.51 0.26 -2.90
CA GLU A 41 -7.98 1.60 -2.59
C GLU A 41 -6.65 1.87 -3.33
N ILE A 42 -5.79 0.85 -3.46
CA ILE A 42 -4.60 0.92 -4.32
C ILE A 42 -5.01 1.12 -5.79
N ASP A 43 -5.97 0.36 -6.31
CA ASP A 43 -6.44 0.54 -7.69
C ASP A 43 -7.03 1.94 -7.92
N TRP A 44 -7.78 2.45 -6.93
CA TRP A 44 -8.37 3.78 -6.97
C TRP A 44 -7.31 4.89 -7.03
N ILE A 45 -6.31 4.88 -6.14
CA ILE A 45 -5.26 5.91 -6.14
C ILE A 45 -4.42 5.85 -7.42
N LEU A 46 -4.20 4.66 -7.98
CA LEU A 46 -3.51 4.50 -9.26
C LEU A 46 -4.32 5.10 -10.41
N ARG A 47 -5.61 4.75 -10.53
CA ARG A 47 -6.49 5.28 -11.57
C ARG A 47 -6.64 6.79 -11.47
N LYS A 48 -6.82 7.34 -10.27
CA LYS A 48 -6.87 8.78 -10.01
C LYS A 48 -5.64 9.50 -10.56
N ASN A 49 -4.46 8.89 -10.41
CA ASN A 49 -3.20 9.41 -10.91
C ASN A 49 -2.88 8.99 -12.37
N LYS A 50 -3.82 8.35 -13.07
CA LYS A 50 -3.66 7.79 -14.43
C LYS A 50 -2.49 6.81 -14.56
N LEU A 51 -2.19 6.08 -13.49
CA LEU A 51 -1.12 5.09 -13.42
C LEU A 51 -1.68 3.70 -13.65
N LYS A 52 -0.86 2.86 -14.26
CA LYS A 52 -1.11 1.43 -14.38
C LYS A 52 -0.34 0.68 -13.30
N SER A 53 -0.77 -0.55 -13.06
CA SER A 53 -0.05 -1.49 -12.21
C SER A 53 1.40 -1.66 -12.63
N ASP A 54 1.74 -1.43 -13.90
CA ASP A 54 3.09 -1.52 -14.52
C ASP A 54 3.97 -0.28 -14.29
N ASP A 55 3.43 0.83 -13.80
CA ASP A 55 4.22 2.03 -13.45
C ASP A 55 4.81 1.99 -12.02
N ILE A 56 4.26 1.12 -11.17
CA ILE A 56 4.66 0.89 -9.76
C ILE A 56 5.78 -0.14 -9.57
N GLU A 57 7.04 0.29 -9.68
CA GLU A 57 8.25 -0.53 -9.50
C GLU A 57 8.24 -1.42 -8.25
N LYS A 58 7.74 -0.90 -7.12
CA LYS A 58 7.82 -1.58 -5.83
C LYS A 58 6.74 -1.12 -4.86
N ALA A 59 6.24 -2.05 -4.06
CA ALA A 59 5.45 -1.78 -2.87
C ALA A 59 6.27 -2.07 -1.60
N THR A 60 6.15 -1.20 -0.60
CA THR A 60 6.83 -1.33 0.70
C THR A 60 5.84 -1.08 1.83
N VAL A 61 6.04 -1.72 2.98
CA VAL A 61 5.21 -1.54 4.18
C VAL A 61 6.07 -0.96 5.28
N ASN A 62 5.57 0.07 5.95
CA ASN A 62 6.14 0.63 7.15
C ASN A 62 5.07 0.60 8.24
N SER A 63 5.32 -0.13 9.33
CA SER A 63 4.37 -0.29 10.43
C SER A 63 5.04 0.13 11.72
N ASP A 64 4.40 1.03 12.46
CA ASP A 64 4.76 1.35 13.84
C ASP A 64 4.18 0.32 14.82
N GLN A 65 3.41 -0.66 14.33
CA GLN A 65 2.89 -1.78 15.13
C GLN A 65 3.78 -3.01 15.01
N GLU A 66 3.82 -3.81 16.07
CA GLU A 66 4.53 -5.10 16.07
C GLU A 66 4.08 -5.99 14.90
N ASP A 67 5.02 -6.79 14.40
CA ASP A 67 4.81 -7.71 13.26
C ASP A 67 3.71 -8.76 13.49
N ASN A 68 3.28 -8.96 14.74
CA ASN A 68 2.21 -9.87 15.13
C ASN A 68 0.80 -9.34 14.85
N PHE A 69 0.64 -8.07 14.47
CA PHE A 69 -0.67 -7.56 14.09
C PHE A 69 -1.11 -8.11 12.73
N THR A 70 -2.35 -8.61 12.67
CA THR A 70 -2.98 -9.13 11.45
C THR A 70 -2.91 -8.12 10.30
N THR A 71 -3.11 -6.84 10.61
CA THR A 71 -3.02 -5.68 9.71
C THR A 71 -1.64 -5.59 9.04
N THR A 72 -0.56 -5.66 9.82
CA THR A 72 0.82 -5.68 9.33
C THR A 72 1.06 -6.87 8.41
N ARG A 73 0.58 -8.06 8.78
CA ARG A 73 0.72 -9.29 7.97
C ARG A 73 0.00 -9.20 6.64
N ILE A 74 -1.23 -8.66 6.61
CA ILE A 74 -2.00 -8.44 5.39
C ILE A 74 -1.27 -7.46 4.47
N ALA A 75 -0.87 -6.31 4.99
CA ALA A 75 -0.16 -5.30 4.20
C ALA A 75 1.15 -5.85 3.61
N LYS A 76 1.95 -6.58 4.41
CA LYS A 76 3.18 -7.22 3.94
C LYS A 76 2.91 -8.25 2.85
N SER A 77 1.85 -9.03 3.00
CA SER A 77 1.45 -10.03 1.99
C SER A 77 1.09 -9.37 0.66
N VAL A 78 0.33 -8.27 0.69
CA VAL A 78 -0.02 -7.52 -0.52
C VAL A 78 1.21 -6.87 -1.16
N ALA A 79 2.08 -6.25 -0.38
CA ALA A 79 3.32 -5.68 -0.91
C ALA A 79 4.24 -6.74 -1.54
N ASN A 80 4.32 -7.93 -0.92
CA ASN A 80 5.09 -9.05 -1.45
C ASN A 80 4.50 -9.60 -2.76
N ALA A 81 3.18 -9.78 -2.83
CA ALA A 81 2.49 -10.21 -4.05
C ALA A 81 2.71 -9.22 -5.20
N TRP A 82 2.64 -7.92 -4.92
CA TRP A 82 2.92 -6.88 -5.89
C TRP A 82 4.36 -6.95 -6.42
N ASN A 83 5.33 -7.09 -5.51
CA ASN A 83 6.75 -7.19 -5.86
C ASN A 83 7.09 -8.49 -6.58
N TRP A 84 6.34 -9.57 -6.34
CA TRP A 84 6.52 -10.84 -7.05
C TRP A 84 6.23 -10.69 -8.53
N ASN A 85 5.12 -10.01 -8.88
CA ASN A 85 4.73 -9.78 -10.27
C ASN A 85 5.80 -8.98 -11.06
N ARG A 86 6.66 -8.24 -10.35
CA ARG A 86 7.73 -7.39 -10.90
C ARG A 86 9.09 -8.08 -11.06
N LYS A 87 9.24 -9.31 -10.56
CA LYS A 87 10.49 -10.08 -10.67
C LYS A 87 10.59 -10.93 -11.94
N LYS A 88 9.60 -10.86 -12.82
CA LYS A 88 9.63 -11.42 -14.18
C LYS A 88 10.11 -10.37 -15.17
#